data_AF-A0A1B1UC78-F1
#
_entry.id   AF-A0A1B1UC78-F1
#
_cell.length_a   1.000
_cell.length_b   1.000
_cell.length_c   1.000
_cell.angle_alpha   90.00
_cell.angle_beta   90.00
_cell.angle_gamma   90.00
#
_symmetry.space_group_name_H-M   'P 1'
#
loop_
_entity.id
_entity.type
_entity.pdbx_description
1 polymer ?
#
loop_
_entity_poly.entity_id
_entity_poly.type
_entity_poly.pdbx_seq_one_letter_code
_entity_poly.pdbx_strand_id
1 'polypeptide(L)'
;MKFTTGPVGQTAMVNSTGYMPGNEIAVKTPDLLGAFYEKSPNHLTSIRQLPLLREWASFPGDNSLKIIEVIKHHIEGLVTGKRTAEQGHA
;
A
#
# COMPACT_ATOMS: atom_id res chain seq x y z
N MET A 1 -8.63 6.47 -16.94
CA MET A 1 -7.33 7.13 -17.25
C MET A 1 -6.37 6.10 -17.82
N LYS A 2 -5.95 6.22 -19.09
CA LYS A 2 -5.07 5.20 -19.74
C LYS A 2 -3.58 5.53 -19.65
N PHE A 3 -3.21 6.80 -19.70
CA PHE A 3 -1.81 7.22 -19.65
C PHE A 3 -1.20 7.00 -18.26
N THR A 4 -1.85 7.52 -17.22
CA THR A 4 -1.38 7.44 -15.83
C THR A 4 -1.22 6.01 -15.33
N THR A 5 -2.10 5.10 -15.76
CA THR A 5 -2.03 3.67 -15.42
C THR A 5 -1.25 2.84 -16.46
N GLY A 6 -0.82 3.48 -17.55
CA GLY A 6 0.00 2.87 -18.59
C GLY A 6 1.47 2.74 -18.17
N PRO A 7 2.28 1.98 -18.93
CA PRO A 7 3.64 1.64 -18.50
C PRO A 7 4.52 2.87 -18.26
N VAL A 8 4.43 3.87 -19.14
CA VAL A 8 5.21 5.12 -19.04
C VAL A 8 4.80 5.94 -17.82
N GLY A 9 3.49 6.14 -17.60
CA GLY A 9 2.98 6.89 -16.46
C GLY A 9 3.35 6.23 -15.12
N GLN A 10 3.26 4.90 -15.04
CA GLN A 10 3.67 4.15 -13.87
C GLN A 10 5.19 4.22 -13.65
N THR A 11 5.99 4.16 -14.70
CA THR A 11 7.46 4.31 -14.61
C THR A 11 7.84 5.68 -14.04
N ALA A 12 7.23 6.75 -14.54
CA ALA A 12 7.46 8.11 -14.04
C ALA A 12 7.06 8.24 -12.56
N MET A 13 5.94 7.63 -12.17
CA MET A 13 5.45 7.63 -10.79
C MET A 13 6.43 6.92 -9.84
N VAL A 14 6.91 5.72 -10.19
CA VAL A 14 7.86 4.96 -9.36
C VAL A 14 9.16 5.74 -9.19
N ASN A 15 9.70 6.30 -10.27
CA ASN A 15 10.95 7.06 -10.21
C ASN A 15 10.82 8.34 -9.37
N SER A 16 9.62 8.93 -9.30
CA SER A 16 9.38 10.16 -8.53
C SER A 16 9.07 9.90 -7.05
N THR A 17 8.44 8.77 -6.72
CA THR A 17 7.84 8.53 -5.39
C THR A 17 8.34 7.28 -4.67
N GLY A 18 8.91 6.32 -5.41
CA GLY A 18 9.21 4.99 -4.91
C GLY A 18 7.99 4.11 -4.65
N TYR A 19 6.77 4.58 -4.96
CA TYR A 19 5.54 3.81 -4.74
C TYR A 19 5.48 2.59 -5.68
N MET A 20 4.62 1.64 -5.35
CA MET A 20 4.49 0.41 -6.12
C MET A 20 3.74 0.64 -7.45
N PRO A 21 4.25 0.15 -8.60
CA PRO A 21 3.55 0.25 -9.87
C PRO A 21 2.38 -0.73 -9.94
N GLY A 22 1.28 -0.28 -10.54
CA GLY A 22 0.10 -1.11 -10.86
C GLY A 22 0.14 -1.73 -12.26
N ASN A 23 1.26 -1.66 -12.97
CA ASN A 23 1.38 -2.13 -14.36
C ASN A 23 2.58 -3.05 -14.55
N GLU A 24 2.31 -4.32 -14.84
CA GLU A 24 3.34 -5.36 -14.97
C GLU A 24 4.30 -5.13 -16.16
N ILE A 25 3.81 -4.51 -17.24
CA ILE A 25 4.66 -4.16 -18.40
C ILE A 25 5.74 -3.16 -17.99
N ALA A 26 5.41 -2.20 -17.12
CA ALA A 26 6.39 -1.26 -16.59
C ALA A 26 7.49 -1.98 -15.80
N VAL A 27 7.09 -2.96 -14.97
CA VAL A 27 8.00 -3.75 -14.11
C VAL A 27 8.95 -4.63 -14.92
N LYS A 28 8.45 -5.27 -15.98
CA LYS A 28 9.20 -6.27 -16.76
C LYS A 28 10.04 -5.68 -17.91
N THR A 29 9.69 -4.51 -18.41
CA THR A 29 10.41 -3.90 -19.55
C THR A 29 11.75 -3.32 -19.10
N PRO A 30 12.90 -3.75 -19.65
CA PRO A 30 14.22 -3.27 -19.24
C PRO A 30 14.38 -1.76 -19.32
N ASP A 31 13.90 -1.13 -20.41
CA ASP A 31 13.97 0.32 -20.66
C ASP A 31 13.01 1.15 -19.78
N LEU A 32 12.18 0.48 -18.97
CA LEU A 32 11.30 1.09 -17.99
C LEU A 32 11.83 0.80 -16.57
N LEU A 33 11.14 -0.01 -15.79
CA LEU A 33 11.54 -0.33 -14.43
C LEU A 33 12.32 -1.65 -14.31
N GLY A 34 12.44 -2.44 -15.38
CA GLY A 34 13.13 -3.73 -15.34
C GLY A 34 14.57 -3.61 -14.86
N ALA A 35 15.37 -2.78 -15.54
CA ALA A 35 16.76 -2.55 -15.15
C ALA A 35 16.90 -1.84 -13.78
N PHE A 36 15.92 -1.00 -13.42
CA PHE A 36 15.88 -0.36 -12.11
C PHE A 36 15.75 -1.40 -10.99
N TYR A 37 14.82 -2.34 -11.13
CA TYR A 37 14.57 -3.38 -10.13
C TYR A 37 15.68 -4.44 -10.07
N GLU A 38 16.37 -4.72 -11.17
CA GLU A 38 17.56 -5.57 -11.18
C GLU A 38 18.70 -4.95 -10.38
N LYS A 39 18.95 -3.64 -10.55
CA LYS A 39 19.98 -2.91 -9.79
C LYS A 39 19.59 -2.63 -8.35
N SER A 40 18.28 -2.53 -8.08
CA SER A 40 17.73 -2.15 -6.78
C SER A 40 16.74 -3.21 -6.27
N PRO A 41 17.21 -4.44 -5.94
CA PRO A 41 16.34 -5.56 -5.62
C PRO A 41 15.47 -5.34 -4.37
N ASN A 42 15.87 -4.45 -3.45
CA ASN A 42 15.07 -4.08 -2.29
C ASN A 42 13.75 -3.39 -2.69
N HIS A 43 13.72 -2.69 -3.84
CA HIS A 43 12.50 -2.04 -4.35
C HIS A 43 11.49 -3.05 -4.94
N LEU A 44 11.89 -4.30 -5.20
CA LEU A 44 10.97 -5.36 -5.61
C LEU A 44 10.17 -5.94 -4.43
N THR A 45 10.50 -5.59 -3.18
CA THR A 45 9.88 -6.20 -2.01
C THR A 45 8.35 -6.06 -2.04
N SER A 46 7.83 -4.86 -2.30
CA SER A 46 6.37 -4.61 -2.38
C SER A 46 5.70 -5.47 -3.45
N ILE A 47 6.32 -5.61 -4.63
CA ILE A 47 5.82 -6.44 -5.74
C ILE A 47 5.84 -7.92 -5.36
N ARG A 48 6.88 -8.39 -4.67
CA ARG A 48 6.98 -9.79 -4.20
C ARG A 48 5.93 -10.15 -3.14
N GLN A 49 5.36 -9.16 -2.45
CA GLN A 49 4.29 -9.38 -1.48
C GLN A 49 2.90 -9.50 -2.13
N LEU A 50 2.75 -9.28 -3.44
CA LEU A 50 1.46 -9.39 -4.15
C LEU A 50 0.69 -10.69 -3.82
N PRO A 51 1.32 -11.89 -3.78
CA PRO A 51 0.60 -13.13 -3.47
C PRO A 51 0.10 -13.23 -2.02
N LEU A 52 0.61 -12.39 -1.11
CA LEU A 52 0.24 -12.39 0.30
C LEU A 52 -0.91 -11.42 0.60
N LEU A 53 -1.26 -10.55 -0.36
CA LEU A 53 -2.32 -9.57 -0.17
C LEU A 53 -3.67 -10.26 0.01
N ARG A 54 -4.46 -9.72 0.94
CA ARG A 54 -5.85 -10.10 1.20
C ARG A 54 -6.76 -8.95 0.83
N GLU A 55 -8.07 -9.21 0.86
CA GLU A 55 -9.06 -8.17 0.62
C GLU A 55 -8.89 -6.99 1.56
N TRP A 56 -9.12 -5.80 1.03
CA TRP A 56 -9.11 -4.60 1.83
C TRP A 56 -10.33 -4.59 2.75
N ALA A 57 -10.10 -4.62 4.06
CA ALA A 57 -11.17 -4.52 5.04
C ALA A 57 -11.91 -3.18 4.86
N SER A 58 -13.22 -3.27 4.63
CA SER A 58 -14.11 -2.11 4.46
C SER A 58 -15.32 -2.26 5.36
N PHE A 59 -15.86 -1.13 5.82
CA PHE A 59 -17.05 -1.05 6.64
C PHE A 59 -18.14 -0.30 5.87
N PRO A 60 -18.84 -0.93 4.91
CA PRO A 60 -19.83 -0.24 4.11
C PRO A 60 -21.02 0.23 4.94
N GLY A 61 -21.61 1.37 4.55
CA GLY A 61 -22.77 1.97 5.20
C GLY A 61 -22.50 3.35 5.81
N ASP A 62 -23.54 3.95 6.38
CA ASP A 62 -23.54 5.35 6.85
C ASP A 62 -22.49 5.62 7.93
N ASN A 63 -22.15 4.61 8.72
CA ASN A 63 -21.18 4.71 9.82
C ASN A 63 -19.74 4.33 9.42
N SER A 64 -19.46 4.12 8.13
CA SER A 64 -18.15 3.67 7.62
C SER A 64 -16.96 4.45 8.19
N LEU A 65 -17.02 5.78 8.16
CA LEU A 65 -15.97 6.65 8.70
C LEU A 65 -15.88 6.57 10.22
N LYS A 66 -17.02 6.46 10.91
CA LYS A 66 -17.05 6.42 12.38
C LYS A 66 -16.40 5.15 12.90
N ILE A 67 -16.61 4.02 12.23
CA ILE A 67 -15.98 2.74 12.60
C ILE A 67 -14.45 2.85 12.48
N ILE A 68 -13.94 3.43 11.39
CA ILE A 68 -12.49 3.64 11.20
C ILE A 68 -11.93 4.55 12.30
N GLU A 69 -12.63 5.61 12.67
CA GLU A 69 -12.22 6.55 13.71
C GLU A 69 -12.12 5.86 15.09
N VAL A 70 -13.12 5.08 15.47
CA VAL A 70 -13.14 4.35 16.75
C VAL A 70 -11.98 3.35 16.82
N ILE A 71 -11.76 2.56 15.75
CA ILE A 71 -10.64 1.61 15.67
C ILE A 71 -9.30 2.35 15.85
N LYS A 72 -9.10 3.46 15.13
CA LYS A 72 -7.88 4.28 15.25
C LYS A 72 -7.68 4.81 16.67
N HIS A 73 -8.72 5.34 17.29
CA HIS A 73 -8.67 5.89 18.65
C HIS A 73 -8.25 4.84 19.68
N HIS A 74 -8.80 3.63 19.60
CA HIS A 74 -8.42 2.54 20.49
C HIS A 74 -6.97 2.10 20.25
N ILE A 75 -6.55 1.92 18.99
CA ILE A 75 -5.17 1.56 18.65
C ILE A 75 -4.18 2.63 19.14
N GLU A 76 -4.49 3.91 18.96
CA GLU A 76 -3.65 5.00 19.45
C GLU A 76 -3.50 4.96 20.97
N GLY A 77 -4.59 4.73 21.70
CA GLY A 77 -4.57 4.57 23.15
C GLY A 77 -3.65 3.44 23.61
N LEU A 78 -3.64 2.32 22.89
CA LEU A 78 -2.76 1.17 23.15
C LEU A 78 -1.29 1.51 22.86
N VAL A 79 -0.99 2.01 21.66
CA VAL A 79 0.38 2.30 21.22
C VAL A 79 1.03 3.41 22.07
N THR A 80 0.24 4.36 22.57
CA THR A 80 0.72 5.44 23.44
C THR A 80 0.75 5.08 24.93
N GLY A 81 0.33 3.86 25.31
CA GLY A 81 0.29 3.42 26.70
C GLY A 81 -0.79 4.09 27.56
N LYS A 82 -1.72 4.83 26.95
CA LYS A 82 -2.87 5.44 27.64
C LYS A 82 -3.93 4.39 28.01
N ARG A 83 -3.88 3.20 27.41
CA ARG A 83 -4.75 2.04 27.67
C ARG A 83 -3.93 0.75 27.63
N THR A 84 -4.31 -0.24 28.43
CA THR A 84 -3.80 -1.62 28.29
C THR A 84 -4.55 -2.37 27.18
N ALA A 85 -3.98 -3.48 26.70
CA ALA A 85 -4.61 -4.32 25.68
C ALA A 85 -6.03 -4.76 26.10
N GLU A 86 -6.20 -5.12 27.38
CA GLU A 86 -7.48 -5.54 27.97
C GLU A 86 -8.51 -4.41 27.94
N GLN A 87 -8.08 -3.16 28.10
CA GLN A 87 -8.94 -1.97 28.03
C GLN A 87 -9.28 -1.54 26.59
N GLY A 88 -8.51 -2.03 25.59
CA GLY A 88 -8.72 -1.72 24.18
C GLY A 88 -9.76 -2.60 23.48
N HIS A 89 -10.09 -3.75 24.06
CA HIS A 89 -10.96 -4.79 23.49
C HIS A 89 -12.46 -4.65 23.81
N ALA A 90 -12.86 -3.68 24.64
CA ALA A 90 -14.25 -3.38 25.00
C ALA A 90 -14.85 -2.30 24.09
#